data_AF-A0A2E1TRV8-F1
#
_entry.id   AF-A0A2E1TRV8-F1
#
_cell.length_a   1.000
_cell.length_b   1.000
_cell.length_c   1.000
_cell.angle_alpha   90.00
_cell.angle_beta   90.00
_cell.angle_gamma   90.00
#
_symmetry.space_group_name_H-M   'P 1'
#
loop_
_entity.id
_entity.type
_entity.pdbx_description
1 polymer ?
#
loop_
_entity_poly.entity_id
_entity_poly.type
_entity_poly.pdbx_seq_one_letter_code
_entity_poly.pdbx_strand_id
1 'polypeptide(L)'
;MIKNDIIGNCKPGFQKKKFQKLKKGELNLGFEIDLHGKNLIEAENFLDIWLPKLQMEDNLAGIIIHGKGYGSGIEGPKLKNFVDQYLQYNPNVLAYHSAQQRDGGTGAVYVQLKNIT
;
A
#
# COMPACT_ATOMS: atom_id res chain seq x y z
N MET A 1 22.57 3.81 -4.60
CA MET A 1 21.87 4.53 -3.52
C MET A 1 20.40 4.14 -3.60
N ILE A 2 19.86 3.39 -2.64
CA ILE A 2 18.44 3.00 -2.66
C ILE A 2 17.64 4.29 -2.48
N LYS A 3 16.86 4.66 -3.50
CA LYS A 3 16.02 5.84 -3.42
C LYS A 3 14.85 5.55 -2.47
N ASN A 4 14.82 6.25 -1.34
CA ASN A 4 13.70 6.31 -0.40
C ASN A 4 12.55 7.15 -0.96
N ASP A 5 12.19 6.92 -2.23
CA ASP A 5 11.16 7.70 -2.91
C ASP A 5 9.80 7.42 -2.28
N ILE A 6 9.01 8.46 -2.11
CA ILE A 6 7.62 8.32 -1.73
C ILE A 6 6.85 7.86 -2.97
N ILE A 7 6.13 6.75 -2.85
CA ILE A 7 5.13 6.29 -3.81
C ILE A 7 3.72 6.68 -3.34
N GLY A 8 2.81 6.93 -4.27
CA GLY A 8 1.42 7.24 -3.95
C GLY A 8 0.63 7.75 -5.12
N ASN A 9 -0.64 7.37 -5.18
CA ASN A 9 -1.57 7.78 -6.22
C ASN A 9 -3.01 7.82 -5.66
N CYS A 10 -3.91 8.53 -6.33
CA CYS A 10 -5.34 8.45 -6.07
C CYS A 10 -6.12 8.50 -7.38
N LYS A 11 -7.18 7.69 -7.49
CA LYS A 11 -8.04 7.65 -8.66
C LYS A 11 -8.80 8.98 -8.83
N PRO A 12 -9.14 9.38 -10.07
CA PRO A 12 -10.00 10.53 -10.32
C PRO A 12 -11.30 10.45 -9.52
N GLY A 13 -11.76 11.58 -8.98
CA GLY A 13 -12.96 11.65 -8.14
C GLY A 13 -12.75 11.28 -6.67
N PHE A 14 -11.58 10.74 -6.29
CA PHE A 14 -11.25 10.59 -4.87
C PHE A 14 -11.08 11.96 -4.21
N GLN A 15 -11.77 12.17 -3.07
CA GLN A 15 -11.84 13.49 -2.45
C GLN A 15 -10.45 13.96 -1.96
N LYS A 16 -10.00 15.12 -2.43
CA LYS A 16 -8.70 15.71 -2.07
C LYS A 16 -8.47 15.77 -0.56
N LYS A 17 -9.50 16.14 0.23
CA LYS A 17 -9.43 16.18 1.71
C LYS A 17 -9.17 14.79 2.31
N LYS A 18 -9.83 13.74 1.81
CA LYS A 18 -9.58 12.36 2.26
C LYS A 18 -8.17 11.90 1.89
N PHE A 19 -7.69 12.25 0.70
CA PHE A 19 -6.32 11.93 0.31
C PHE A 19 -5.27 12.63 1.19
N GLN A 20 -5.48 13.90 1.56
CA GLN A 20 -4.58 14.57 2.51
C GLN A 20 -4.56 13.89 3.89
N LYS A 21 -5.71 13.42 4.40
CA LYS A 21 -5.76 12.62 5.64
C LYS A 21 -4.99 11.32 5.49
N LEU A 22 -5.18 10.60 4.38
CA LEU A 22 -4.43 9.39 4.05
C LEU A 22 -2.92 9.66 4.07
N LYS A 23 -2.45 10.69 3.37
CA LYS A 23 -1.02 11.05 3.35
C LYS A 23 -0.46 11.31 4.75
N LYS A 24 -1.27 11.84 5.67
CA LYS A 24 -0.87 12.14 7.05
C LYS A 24 -1.02 10.97 8.02
N GLY A 25 -1.53 9.82 7.58
CA GLY A 25 -1.86 8.70 8.46
C GLY A 25 -3.03 8.99 9.41
N GLU A 26 -3.91 9.93 9.05
CA GLU A 26 -5.11 10.29 9.82
C GLU A 26 -6.32 9.44 9.37
N LEU A 27 -6.11 8.13 9.32
CA LEU A 27 -7.11 7.13 8.94
C LEU A 27 -7.40 6.22 10.13
N ASN A 28 -8.63 5.70 10.20
CA ASN A 28 -8.92 4.55 11.03
C ASN A 28 -8.46 3.32 10.26
N LEU A 29 -7.32 2.74 10.65
CA LEU A 29 -6.79 1.53 10.01
C LEU A 29 -7.61 0.33 10.46
N GLY A 30 -8.30 -0.32 9.53
CA GLY A 30 -9.01 -1.58 9.74
C GLY A 30 -8.16 -2.81 9.44
N PHE A 31 -7.01 -2.65 8.78
CA PHE A 31 -6.10 -3.75 8.49
C PHE A 31 -4.63 -3.35 8.38
N GLU A 32 -3.77 -4.35 8.59
CA GLU A 32 -2.34 -4.33 8.31
C GLU A 32 -1.97 -5.59 7.52
N ILE A 33 -1.25 -5.42 6.41
CA ILE A 33 -0.70 -6.51 5.61
C ILE A 33 0.81 -6.43 5.63
N ASP A 34 1.48 -7.47 6.15
CA ASP A 34 2.93 -7.58 6.13
C ASP A 34 3.42 -8.47 4.97
N LEU A 35 4.14 -7.85 4.04
CA LEU A 35 4.79 -8.48 2.90
C LEU A 35 6.31 -8.50 3.07
N HIS A 36 6.86 -7.99 4.16
CA HIS A 36 8.29 -7.95 4.38
C HIS A 36 8.90 -9.35 4.30
N GLY A 37 10.00 -9.47 3.56
CA GLY A 37 10.71 -10.74 3.37
C GLY A 37 10.04 -11.71 2.39
N LYS A 38 8.84 -11.43 1.88
CA LYS A 38 8.20 -12.23 0.83
C LYS A 38 8.91 -12.06 -0.51
N ASN A 39 8.89 -13.09 -1.34
CA ASN A 39 9.20 -12.93 -2.76
C ASN A 39 7.99 -12.33 -3.52
N LEU A 40 8.18 -11.99 -4.79
CA LEU A 40 7.13 -11.33 -5.59
C LEU A 40 5.86 -12.19 -5.75
N ILE A 41 6.01 -13.49 -5.98
CA ILE A 41 4.89 -14.42 -6.17
C ILE A 41 4.11 -14.57 -4.86
N GLU A 42 4.82 -14.69 -3.74
CA GLU A 42 4.20 -14.73 -2.41
C GLU A 42 3.44 -13.44 -2.10
N ALA A 43 4.01 -12.28 -2.44
CA ALA A 43 3.37 -10.99 -2.21
C ALA A 43 2.11 -10.82 -3.08
N GLU A 44 2.16 -11.20 -4.35
CA GLU A 44 1.02 -11.17 -5.27
C GLU A 44 -0.12 -12.06 -4.77
N ASN A 45 0.17 -13.34 -4.51
CA ASN A 45 -0.82 -14.27 -3.98
C ASN A 45 -1.42 -13.78 -2.66
N PHE A 46 -0.62 -13.17 -1.79
CA PHE A 46 -1.11 -12.63 -0.53
C PHE A 46 -2.09 -11.48 -0.76
N LEU A 47 -1.75 -10.51 -1.61
CA LEU A 47 -2.61 -9.37 -1.89
C LEU A 47 -3.91 -9.78 -2.60
N ASP A 48 -3.83 -10.69 -3.56
CA ASP A 48 -5.00 -11.21 -4.31
C ASP A 48 -5.98 -11.96 -3.41
N ILE A 49 -5.49 -12.63 -2.36
CA ILE A 49 -6.35 -13.33 -1.40
C ILE A 49 -6.95 -12.36 -0.38
N TRP A 50 -6.15 -11.45 0.17
CA TRP A 50 -6.54 -10.69 1.36
C TRP A 50 -7.29 -9.39 1.06
N LEU A 51 -6.92 -8.64 0.03
CA LEU A 51 -7.60 -7.37 -0.26
C LEU A 51 -9.09 -7.54 -0.57
N PRO A 52 -9.54 -8.53 -1.37
CA PRO A 52 -10.97 -8.74 -1.60
C PRO A 52 -11.72 -9.12 -0.31
N LYS A 53 -11.11 -9.94 0.56
CA LYS A 53 -11.72 -10.33 1.84
C LYS A 53 -11.93 -9.12 2.75
N LEU A 54 -10.89 -8.32 2.93
CA LEU A 54 -10.95 -7.09 3.73
C LEU A 54 -12.00 -6.12 3.17
N GLN A 55 -12.10 -6.02 1.84
CA GLN A 55 -13.11 -5.22 1.18
C GLN A 55 -14.54 -5.72 1.47
N MET A 56 -14.77 -7.03 1.48
CA MET A 56 -16.08 -7.64 1.81
C MET A 56 -16.46 -7.47 3.29
N GLU A 57 -15.47 -7.35 4.18
CA GLU A 57 -15.66 -7.12 5.63
C GLU A 57 -15.78 -5.63 6.00
N ASP A 58 -15.89 -4.75 5.00
CA ASP A 58 -15.94 -3.29 5.15
C ASP A 58 -14.67 -2.67 5.80
N ASN A 59 -13.57 -3.44 5.80
CA ASN A 59 -12.23 -3.00 6.21
C ASN A 59 -11.56 -2.26 5.04
N LEU A 60 -12.02 -1.03 4.78
CA LEU A 60 -11.65 -0.31 3.56
C LEU A 60 -10.37 0.52 3.63
N ALA A 61 -9.80 0.74 4.81
CA ALA A 61 -8.58 1.52 4.97
C ALA A 61 -7.57 0.74 5.82
N GLY A 62 -6.31 0.76 5.41
CA GLY A 62 -5.28 0.00 6.10
C GLY A 62 -3.88 0.36 5.65
N ILE A 63 -2.91 -0.45 6.06
CA ILE A 63 -1.50 -0.27 5.74
C ILE A 63 -0.91 -1.56 5.16
N ILE A 64 -0.05 -1.42 4.14
CA ILE A 64 0.71 -2.53 3.56
C ILE A 64 2.19 -2.26 3.81
N ILE A 65 2.84 -3.15 4.55
CA ILE A 65 4.26 -3.10 4.89
C ILE A 65 5.00 -3.97 3.88
N HIS A 66 5.72 -3.35 2.96
CA HIS A 66 6.51 -4.05 1.93
C HIS A 66 8.01 -4.07 2.23
N GLY A 67 8.42 -3.38 3.30
CA GLY A 67 9.81 -3.20 3.69
C GLY A 67 10.53 -2.13 2.89
N LYS A 68 11.63 -1.62 3.44
CA LYS A 68 12.43 -0.54 2.82
C LYS A 68 13.34 -1.03 1.68
N GLY A 69 13.43 -2.35 1.49
CA GLY A 69 14.32 -2.96 0.50
C GLY A 69 15.81 -2.90 0.89
N TYR A 70 16.13 -2.66 2.17
CA TYR A 70 17.51 -2.82 2.65
C TYR A 70 17.96 -4.27 2.40
N GLY A 71 18.97 -4.46 1.55
CA GLY A 71 19.45 -5.79 1.13
C GLY A 71 19.06 -6.21 -0.29
N SER A 72 18.31 -5.40 -1.04
CA SER A 72 17.84 -5.76 -2.38
C SER A 72 18.90 -5.69 -3.51
N GLY A 73 20.17 -5.53 -3.17
CA GLY A 73 21.29 -5.52 -4.13
C GLY A 73 21.18 -4.45 -5.23
N ILE A 74 21.81 -4.73 -6.38
CA ILE A 74 21.81 -3.86 -7.58
C ILE A 74 20.40 -3.70 -8.17
N GLU A 75 19.52 -4.68 -7.94
CA GLU A 75 18.19 -4.74 -8.54
C GLU A 75 17.16 -3.82 -7.87
N GLY A 76 17.52 -3.19 -6.74
CA GLY A 76 16.66 -2.21 -6.07
C GLY A 76 15.44 -2.84 -5.36
N PRO A 77 14.58 -2.02 -4.73
CA PRO A 77 13.55 -2.51 -3.80
C PRO A 77 12.38 -3.19 -4.54
N LYS A 78 12.54 -4.46 -4.91
CA LYS A 78 11.58 -5.24 -5.72
C LYS A 78 10.14 -5.16 -5.21
N LEU A 79 9.92 -5.42 -3.91
CA LEU A 79 8.58 -5.40 -3.32
C LEU A 79 7.94 -4.01 -3.36
N LYS A 80 8.72 -2.95 -3.19
CA LYS A 80 8.20 -1.57 -3.27
C LYS A 80 7.66 -1.29 -4.67
N ASN A 81 8.45 -1.60 -5.70
CA ASN A 81 8.05 -1.39 -7.09
C ASN A 81 6.84 -2.25 -7.46
N PHE A 82 6.83 -3.51 -7.01
CA PHE A 82 5.71 -4.41 -7.20
C PHE A 82 4.42 -3.86 -6.55
N VAL A 83 4.48 -3.46 -5.27
CA VAL A 83 3.32 -2.92 -4.55
C VAL A 83 2.81 -1.64 -5.20
N ASP A 84 3.69 -0.75 -5.65
CA ASP A 84 3.30 0.46 -6.38
C ASP A 84 2.49 0.12 -7.65
N GLN A 85 3.02 -0.77 -8.49
CA GLN A 85 2.34 -1.20 -9.71
C GLN A 85 1.03 -1.94 -9.41
N TYR A 86 1.06 -2.89 -8.48
CA TYR A 86 -0.11 -3.67 -8.08
C TYR A 86 -1.25 -2.73 -7.65
N LEU A 87 -0.97 -1.79 -6.75
CA LEU A 87 -1.98 -0.83 -6.26
C LEU A 87 -2.43 0.16 -7.33
N GLN A 88 -1.52 0.60 -8.22
CA GLN A 88 -1.86 1.50 -9.32
C GLN A 88 -2.84 0.85 -10.30
N TYR A 89 -2.63 -0.42 -10.64
CA TYR A 89 -3.44 -1.14 -11.63
C TYR A 89 -4.66 -1.85 -11.03
N ASN A 90 -4.72 -2.06 -9.72
CA ASN A 90 -5.88 -2.63 -9.07
C ASN A 90 -7.08 -1.65 -9.12
N PRO A 91 -8.22 -2.01 -9.76
CA PRO A 91 -9.38 -1.13 -9.88
C PRO A 91 -10.13 -0.91 -8.55
N ASN A 92 -9.90 -1.78 -7.57
CA ASN A 92 -10.50 -1.71 -6.23
C ASN A 92 -9.70 -0.83 -5.26
N VAL A 93 -8.53 -0.32 -5.65
CA VAL A 93 -7.75 0.62 -4.86
C VAL A 93 -8.08 2.05 -5.29
N LEU A 94 -8.66 2.84 -4.39
CA LEU A 94 -9.03 4.24 -4.65
C LEU A 94 -7.86 5.20 -4.44
N ALA A 95 -7.02 4.95 -3.43
CA ALA A 95 -5.85 5.76 -3.16
C ALA A 95 -4.83 4.99 -2.31
N TYR A 96 -3.56 5.32 -2.47
CA TYR A 96 -2.50 4.88 -1.59
C TYR A 96 -1.38 5.93 -1.51
N HIS A 97 -0.58 5.88 -0.46
CA HIS A 97 0.58 6.75 -0.29
C HIS A 97 1.53 6.14 0.72
N SER A 98 2.83 6.38 0.56
CA SER A 98 3.85 5.97 1.54
C SER A 98 3.48 6.45 2.94
N ALA A 99 3.68 5.58 3.92
CA ALA A 99 3.31 5.84 5.29
C ALA A 99 4.14 6.97 5.90
N GLN A 100 3.65 7.54 7.00
CA GLN A 100 4.46 8.44 7.81
C GLN A 100 5.63 7.69 8.46
N GLN A 101 6.69 8.41 8.84
CA GLN A 101 7.89 7.78 9.42
C GLN A 101 7.57 6.92 10.66
N ARG A 102 6.62 7.37 11.49
CA ARG A 102 6.14 6.65 12.67
C ARG A 102 5.46 5.30 12.36
N ASP A 103 4.96 5.15 11.13
CA ASP A 103 4.20 3.99 10.68
C ASP A 103 4.96 3.21 9.57
N GLY A 104 6.29 3.33 9.54
CA GLY A 104 7.16 2.57 8.63
C GLY A 104 7.77 3.37 7.46
N GLY A 105 7.34 4.61 7.24
CA GLY A 105 7.89 5.52 6.23
C GLY A 105 7.77 4.94 4.80
N THR A 106 8.83 5.06 4.01
CA THR A 106 8.87 4.55 2.62
C THR A 106 8.94 3.01 2.52
N GLY A 107 8.86 2.30 3.65
CA GLY A 107 8.75 0.84 3.69
C GLY A 107 7.31 0.33 3.83
N ALA A 108 6.34 1.24 3.90
CA ALA A 108 4.93 0.91 3.97
C ALA A 108 4.09 1.94 3.21
N VAL A 109 2.85 1.58 2.87
CA VAL A 109 1.87 2.46 2.24
C VAL A 109 0.53 2.38 2.96
N TYR A 110 -0.11 3.51 3.24
CA TYR A 110 -1.53 3.51 3.56
C TYR A 110 -2.33 3.27 2.29
N VAL A 111 -3.45 2.55 2.40
CA VAL A 111 -4.30 2.16 1.28
C VAL A 111 -5.75 2.43 1.63
N GLN A 112 -6.50 2.94 0.66
CA GLN A 112 -7.96 3.05 0.69
C GLN A 112 -8.54 2.20 -0.44
N LEU A 113 -9.35 1.21 -0.08
CA LEU A 113 -10.12 0.36 -0.95
C LEU A 113 -11.46 1.01 -1.30
N LYS A 114 -12.02 0.60 -2.43
CA LYS A 114 -13.35 0.95 -2.90
C LYS A 114 -14.41 0.22 -2.06
N ASN A 115 -15.51 0.88 -1.72
CA ASN A 115 -16.66 0.14 -1.19
C ASN A 115 -17.37 -0.59 -2.35
N ILE A 116 -17.62 -1.89 -2.19
CA ILE A 116 -18.31 -2.74 -3.19
C ILE A 116 -19.73 -3.12 -2.77
N THR A 117 -20.17 -2.65 -1.60
CA THR A 117 -21.53 -2.80 -1.09
C THR A 117 -22.45 -1.69 -1.59
#